data_AF-T0LBL6-F1
#
_entry.id   AF-T0LBL6-F1
#
_cell.length_a   1.000
_cell.length_b   1.000
_cell.length_c   1.000
_cell.angle_alpha   90.00
_cell.angle_beta   90.00
_cell.angle_gamma   90.00
#
_symmetry.space_group_name_H-M   'P 1'
#
loop_
_entity.id
_entity.type
_entity.pdbx_description
1 polymer ?
#
loop_
_entity_poly.entity_id
_entity_poly.type
_entity_poly.pdbx_seq_one_letter_code
_entity_poly.pdbx_strand_id
1 'polypeptide(L)'
;MFEDTIFRAEDDRSEASLVIERLDFLITSLEIVYSNLGTDELSIKDIGMSPGIIKEVLKNIYDESASEILEGILINPKKAIPILIKRLYAVNKDLREKLRQKHKVWNEQVERAYFKALDTNGLYYKNIEKNNFSIKVLAQEADDGFEQDFSDTKIIKDIADLFKIFIKINQNENKRINMSSFSKTVDLIFDIIFKNVEFTADFNIFCVYRYIFYVYEKIKEIKDLNLKSIKSSQLAVNMNLIQEYDVENRFEELLNQIKLYFEKEIEPSEYEESVRILTDCKGYKLYNIKKFFLKLKNRSFL
;
A
#
# COMPACT_ATOMS: atom_id res chain seq x y z
N MET A 1 -4.51 -10.96 -5.83
CA MET A 1 -3.79 -9.74 -6.22
C MET A 1 -4.21 -8.61 -5.29
N PHE A 2 -3.42 -7.56 -5.06
CA PHE A 2 -3.84 -6.46 -4.16
C PHE A 2 -5.05 -5.70 -4.69
N GLU A 3 -5.18 -5.61 -6.02
CA GLU A 3 -6.38 -5.09 -6.70
C GLU A 3 -7.65 -5.88 -6.33
N ASP A 4 -7.59 -7.22 -6.36
CA ASP A 4 -8.72 -8.07 -5.96
C ASP A 4 -9.18 -7.80 -4.53
N THR A 5 -8.25 -7.47 -3.62
CA THR A 5 -8.59 -7.12 -2.24
C THR A 5 -9.41 -5.83 -2.17
N ILE A 6 -9.06 -4.83 -2.99
CA ILE A 6 -9.80 -3.57 -3.08
C ILE A 6 -11.18 -3.81 -3.72
N PHE A 7 -11.24 -4.56 -4.81
CA PHE A 7 -12.51 -4.86 -5.48
C PHE A 7 -13.48 -5.62 -4.58
N ARG A 8 -13.00 -6.64 -3.87
CA ARG A 8 -13.83 -7.39 -2.91
C ARG A 8 -14.36 -6.51 -1.79
N ALA A 9 -13.53 -5.62 -1.25
CA ALA A 9 -13.97 -4.69 -0.21
C ALA A 9 -15.05 -3.72 -0.72
N GLU A 10 -14.96 -3.28 -1.98
CA GLU A 10 -15.95 -2.40 -2.59
C GLU A 10 -17.25 -3.12 -2.96
N ASP A 11 -17.16 -4.37 -3.43
CA ASP A 11 -18.33 -5.22 -3.69
C ASP A 11 -19.10 -5.49 -2.39
N ASP A 12 -18.40 -5.91 -1.33
CA ASP A 12 -18.98 -6.13 0.00
C ASP A 12 -19.67 -4.86 0.54
N ARG A 13 -19.03 -3.70 0.33
CA ARG A 13 -19.57 -2.39 0.74
C ARG A 13 -20.82 -2.03 -0.03
N SER A 14 -20.83 -2.26 -1.34
CA SER A 14 -21.95 -1.98 -2.22
C SER A 14 -23.13 -2.86 -1.88
N GLU A 15 -22.91 -4.16 -1.66
CA GLU A 15 -23.94 -5.12 -1.25
C GLU A 15 -24.56 -4.73 0.09
N ALA A 16 -23.74 -4.40 1.09
CA ALA A 16 -24.23 -3.99 2.41
C ALA A 16 -25.03 -2.67 2.36
N SER A 17 -24.62 -1.73 1.51
CA SER A 17 -25.33 -0.46 1.29
C SER A 17 -26.70 -0.71 0.64
N LEU A 18 -26.75 -1.59 -0.36
CA LEU A 18 -27.99 -1.97 -1.04
C LEU A 18 -29.01 -2.61 -0.09
N VAL A 19 -28.56 -3.44 0.86
CA VAL A 19 -29.44 -4.03 1.90
C VAL A 19 -30.07 -2.95 2.78
N ILE A 20 -29.30 -1.95 3.21
CA ILE A 20 -29.81 -0.83 4.02
C ILE A 20 -30.80 0.01 3.22
N GLU A 21 -30.47 0.36 1.98
CA GLU A 21 -31.33 1.18 1.12
C GLU A 21 -32.69 0.51 0.86
N ARG A 22 -32.68 -0.79 0.57
CA ARG A 22 -33.91 -1.57 0.37
C ARG A 22 -34.75 -1.64 1.65
N LEU A 23 -34.13 -1.75 2.82
CA LEU A 23 -34.81 -1.75 4.10
C LEU A 23 -35.42 -0.37 4.42
N ASP A 24 -34.65 0.71 4.23
CA ASP A 24 -35.14 2.08 4.38
C ASP A 24 -36.36 2.33 3.48
N PHE A 25 -36.25 1.93 2.21
CA PHE A 25 -37.33 2.08 1.25
C PHE A 25 -38.58 1.30 1.66
N LEU A 26 -38.43 0.07 2.16
CA LEU A 26 -39.55 -0.73 2.67
C LEU A 26 -40.21 -0.06 3.89
N ILE A 27 -39.42 0.49 4.82
CA ILE A 27 -39.95 1.21 5.99
C ILE A 27 -40.78 2.42 5.53
N THR A 28 -40.22 3.29 4.70
CA THR A 28 -40.91 4.48 4.18
C THR A 28 -42.16 4.12 3.40
N SER A 29 -42.09 3.08 2.57
CA SER A 29 -43.23 2.56 1.83
C SER A 29 -44.37 2.12 2.75
N LEU A 30 -44.05 1.34 3.79
CA LEU A 30 -45.04 0.89 4.77
C LEU A 30 -45.63 2.05 5.58
N GLU A 31 -44.86 3.09 5.88
CA GLU A 31 -45.35 4.30 6.56
C GLU A 31 -46.35 5.08 5.71
N ILE A 32 -46.06 5.24 4.41
CA ILE A 32 -46.96 5.91 3.45
C ILE A 32 -48.26 5.11 3.31
N VAL A 33 -48.16 3.78 3.16
CA VAL A 33 -49.32 2.90 3.11
C VAL A 33 -50.13 3.01 4.40
N TYR A 34 -49.47 2.95 5.55
CA TYR A 34 -50.15 3.01 6.84
C TYR A 34 -50.93 4.31 7.04
N SER A 35 -50.37 5.42 6.60
CA SER A 35 -51.00 6.75 6.68
C SER A 35 -52.22 6.88 5.78
N ASN A 36 -52.28 6.13 4.67
CA ASN A 36 -53.35 6.17 3.67
C ASN A 36 -54.30 4.96 3.74
N LEU A 37 -54.28 4.19 4.84
CA LEU A 37 -55.10 2.98 5.01
C LEU A 37 -56.60 3.31 5.07
N GLY A 38 -57.28 3.19 3.93
CA GLY A 38 -58.75 3.26 3.84
C GLY A 38 -59.45 1.90 3.96
N THR A 39 -58.76 0.81 3.60
CA THR A 39 -59.32 -0.55 3.50
C THR A 39 -58.80 -1.49 4.58
N ASP A 40 -59.50 -2.61 4.79
CA ASP A 40 -59.08 -3.67 5.74
C ASP A 40 -58.15 -4.71 5.10
N GLU A 41 -58.09 -4.78 3.76
CA GLU A 41 -57.16 -5.64 3.01
C GLU A 41 -56.21 -4.80 2.14
N LEU A 42 -54.98 -5.29 1.96
CA LEU A 42 -53.93 -4.65 1.16
C LEU A 42 -53.46 -5.60 0.05
N SER A 43 -53.21 -5.08 -1.15
CA SER A 43 -52.45 -5.80 -2.18
C SER A 43 -50.95 -5.55 -2.00
N ILE A 44 -50.12 -6.53 -2.35
CA ILE A 44 -48.65 -6.37 -2.34
C ILE A 44 -48.17 -5.24 -3.28
N LYS A 45 -48.96 -4.92 -4.32
CA LYS A 45 -48.68 -3.83 -5.26
C LYS A 45 -48.86 -2.44 -4.62
N ASP A 46 -49.68 -2.35 -3.58
CA ASP A 46 -49.99 -1.08 -2.91
C ASP A 46 -48.82 -0.60 -2.05
N ILE A 47 -47.86 -1.49 -1.73
CA ILE A 47 -46.65 -1.18 -0.99
C ILE A 47 -45.70 -0.27 -1.80
N GLY A 48 -45.84 -0.17 -3.13
CA GLY A 48 -44.98 0.71 -3.94
C GLY A 48 -43.53 0.23 -4.07
N MET A 49 -43.25 -1.02 -3.66
CA MET A 49 -41.98 -1.72 -3.85
C MET A 49 -42.20 -2.98 -4.69
N SER A 50 -41.21 -3.40 -5.47
CA SER A 50 -41.30 -4.65 -6.23
C SER A 50 -41.54 -5.86 -5.30
N PRO A 51 -42.53 -6.72 -5.57
CA PRO A 51 -42.84 -7.89 -4.75
C PRO A 51 -41.64 -8.83 -4.52
N GLY A 52 -40.75 -8.94 -5.51
CA GLY A 52 -39.52 -9.73 -5.38
C GLY A 52 -38.60 -9.16 -4.31
N ILE A 53 -38.42 -7.84 -4.29
CA ILE A 53 -37.54 -7.16 -3.33
C ILE A 53 -38.16 -7.17 -1.93
N ILE A 54 -39.49 -7.00 -1.81
CA ILE A 54 -40.18 -7.11 -0.51
C ILE A 54 -39.94 -8.50 0.10
N LYS A 55 -40.14 -9.56 -0.69
CA LYS A 55 -39.91 -10.94 -0.25
C LYS A 55 -38.46 -11.18 0.12
N GLU A 56 -37.52 -10.65 -0.65
CA GLU A 56 -36.09 -10.77 -0.37
C GLU A 56 -35.70 -10.07 0.95
N VAL A 57 -36.14 -8.82 1.15
CA VAL A 57 -35.88 -8.07 2.38
C VAL A 57 -36.49 -8.77 3.60
N LEU A 58 -37.74 -9.21 3.51
CA LEU A 58 -38.38 -9.94 4.61
C LEU A 58 -37.69 -11.28 4.88
N LYS A 59 -37.28 -12.00 3.84
CA LYS A 59 -36.52 -13.25 3.96
C LYS A 59 -35.18 -13.02 4.66
N ASN A 60 -34.46 -11.95 4.32
CA ASN A 60 -33.19 -11.61 4.96
C ASN A 60 -33.33 -11.27 6.46
N ILE A 61 -34.53 -10.90 6.93
CA ILE A 61 -34.78 -10.50 8.34
C ILE A 61 -35.44 -11.61 9.15
N TYR A 62 -36.34 -12.38 8.52
CA TYR A 62 -37.23 -13.34 9.19
C TYR A 62 -37.06 -14.79 8.72
N ASP A 63 -36.17 -15.04 7.75
CA ASP A 63 -35.89 -16.36 7.18
C ASP A 63 -37.17 -17.12 6.77
N GLU A 64 -37.53 -18.18 7.50
CA GLU A 64 -38.68 -19.04 7.22
C GLU A 64 -40.03 -18.35 7.47
N SER A 65 -40.08 -17.45 8.47
CA SER A 65 -41.32 -16.74 8.84
C SER A 65 -41.66 -15.58 7.90
N ALA A 66 -40.81 -15.27 6.92
CA ALA A 66 -41.01 -14.13 6.02
C ALA A 66 -42.34 -14.16 5.25
N SER A 67 -42.77 -15.36 4.83
CA SER A 67 -44.06 -15.53 4.14
C SER A 67 -45.25 -15.24 5.06
N GLU A 68 -45.20 -15.72 6.31
CA GLU A 68 -46.25 -15.49 7.31
C GLU A 68 -46.36 -14.00 7.68
N ILE A 69 -45.23 -13.31 7.81
CA ILE A 69 -45.20 -11.86 8.06
C ILE A 69 -45.81 -11.11 6.87
N LEU A 70 -45.47 -11.50 5.64
CA LEU A 70 -46.04 -10.91 4.43
C LEU A 70 -47.55 -11.12 4.35
N GLU A 71 -48.04 -12.33 4.63
CA GLU A 71 -49.48 -12.59 4.67
C GLU A 71 -50.18 -11.79 5.77
N GLY A 72 -49.56 -11.68 6.95
CA GLY A 72 -50.08 -10.91 8.08
C GLY A 72 -50.28 -9.42 7.76
N ILE A 73 -49.34 -8.80 7.03
CA ILE A 73 -49.50 -7.39 6.60
C ILE A 73 -50.53 -7.20 5.49
N LEU A 74 -50.81 -8.22 4.67
CA LEU A 74 -51.82 -8.15 3.60
C LEU A 74 -53.24 -8.35 4.15
N ILE A 75 -53.41 -9.28 5.11
CA ILE A 75 -54.71 -9.62 5.71
C ILE A 75 -55.13 -8.62 6.79
N ASN A 76 -54.19 -8.16 7.62
CA ASN A 76 -54.49 -7.27 8.76
C ASN A 76 -53.51 -6.07 8.83
N PRO A 77 -53.45 -5.23 7.78
CA PRO A 77 -52.47 -4.14 7.66
C PRO A 77 -52.49 -3.17 8.84
N LYS A 78 -53.67 -2.78 9.32
CA LYS A 78 -53.83 -1.82 10.43
C LYS A 78 -53.16 -2.25 11.73
N LYS A 79 -53.07 -3.57 11.98
CA LYS A 79 -52.44 -4.13 13.19
C LYS A 79 -51.00 -4.56 12.92
N ALA A 80 -50.74 -5.22 11.80
CA ALA A 80 -49.45 -5.82 11.50
C ALA A 80 -48.38 -4.81 11.08
N ILE A 81 -48.74 -3.79 10.27
CA ILE A 81 -47.76 -2.81 9.74
C ILE A 81 -47.05 -2.03 10.85
N PRO A 82 -47.72 -1.48 11.88
CA PRO A 82 -47.03 -0.76 12.96
C PRO A 82 -46.03 -1.63 13.73
N ILE A 83 -46.37 -2.90 13.93
CA ILE A 83 -45.51 -3.87 14.62
C ILE A 83 -44.28 -4.17 13.76
N LEU A 84 -44.50 -4.39 12.46
CA LEU A 84 -43.42 -4.63 11.50
C LEU A 84 -42.50 -3.42 11.41
N ILE A 85 -43.02 -2.21 11.20
CA ILE A 85 -42.23 -0.96 11.12
C ILE A 85 -41.33 -0.80 12.36
N LYS A 86 -41.89 -0.97 13.57
CA LYS A 86 -41.11 -0.89 14.82
C LYS A 86 -39.95 -1.88 14.83
N ARG A 87 -40.17 -3.11 14.33
CA ARG A 87 -39.13 -4.13 14.23
C ARG A 87 -38.10 -3.79 13.14
N LEU A 88 -38.54 -3.35 11.97
CA LEU A 88 -37.66 -2.95 10.86
C LEU A 88 -36.74 -1.79 11.27
N TYR A 89 -37.23 -0.81 12.03
CA TYR A 89 -36.39 0.25 12.61
C TYR A 89 -35.31 -0.29 13.56
N ALA A 90 -35.67 -1.24 14.43
CA ALA A 90 -34.71 -1.86 15.34
C ALA A 90 -33.64 -2.66 14.58
N VAL A 91 -34.03 -3.41 13.54
CA VAL A 91 -33.12 -4.14 12.67
C VAL A 91 -32.21 -3.19 11.89
N ASN A 92 -32.77 -2.12 11.31
CA ASN A 92 -32.02 -1.11 10.57
C ASN A 92 -30.95 -0.45 11.45
N LYS A 93 -31.30 -0.11 12.70
CA LYS A 93 -30.34 0.43 13.67
C LYS A 93 -29.16 -0.53 13.92
N ASP A 94 -29.44 -1.81 14.18
CA ASP A 94 -28.42 -2.85 14.41
C ASP A 94 -27.54 -3.08 13.17
N LEU A 95 -28.14 -3.14 11.97
CA LEU A 95 -27.40 -3.26 10.72
C LEU A 95 -26.47 -2.08 10.48
N ARG A 96 -26.92 -0.85 10.74
CA ARG A 96 -26.07 0.36 10.63
C ARG A 96 -24.93 0.36 11.63
N GLU A 97 -25.13 -0.16 12.84
CA GLU A 97 -24.08 -0.31 13.83
C GLU A 97 -23.01 -1.31 13.38
N LYS A 98 -23.44 -2.48 12.89
CA LYS A 98 -22.55 -3.49 12.29
C LYS A 98 -21.82 -2.95 11.05
N LEU A 99 -22.51 -2.17 10.22
CA LEU A 99 -21.95 -1.57 9.02
C LEU A 99 -20.83 -0.57 9.37
N ARG A 100 -20.98 0.23 10.44
CA ARG A 100 -19.90 1.12 10.93
C ARG A 100 -18.65 0.34 11.30
N GLN A 101 -18.80 -0.81 11.96
CA GLN A 101 -17.67 -1.68 12.31
C GLN A 101 -17.03 -2.28 11.06
N LYS A 102 -17.84 -2.74 10.10
CA LYS A 102 -17.34 -3.27 8.81
C LYS A 102 -16.60 -2.21 7.98
N HIS A 103 -17.09 -0.97 7.93
CA HIS A 103 -16.40 0.11 7.22
C HIS A 103 -14.97 0.32 7.71
N LYS A 104 -14.74 0.22 9.03
CA LYS A 104 -13.38 0.30 9.57
C LYS A 104 -12.48 -0.80 8.99
N VAL A 105 -12.97 -2.04 8.97
CA VAL A 105 -12.23 -3.18 8.42
C VAL A 105 -11.96 -3.01 6.92
N TRP A 106 -12.95 -2.61 6.14
CA TRP A 106 -12.78 -2.37 4.70
C TRP A 106 -11.79 -1.24 4.43
N ASN A 107 -11.86 -0.14 5.17
CA ASN A 107 -10.90 0.97 5.04
C ASN A 107 -9.46 0.50 5.32
N GLU A 108 -9.25 -0.22 6.43
CA GLU A 108 -7.93 -0.78 6.77
C GLU A 108 -7.41 -1.79 5.74
N GLN A 109 -8.30 -2.55 5.10
CA GLN A 109 -7.94 -3.49 4.02
C GLN A 109 -7.52 -2.74 2.76
N VAL A 110 -8.33 -1.75 2.35
CA VAL A 110 -8.07 -0.93 1.17
C VAL A 110 -6.77 -0.14 1.34
N GLU A 111 -6.57 0.53 2.48
CA GLU A 111 -5.36 1.31 2.78
C GLU A 111 -4.09 0.47 2.65
N ARG A 112 -4.06 -0.71 3.28
CA ARG A 112 -2.91 -1.64 3.20
C ARG A 112 -2.64 -2.23 1.82
N ALA A 113 -3.66 -2.25 0.96
CA ALA A 113 -3.58 -2.77 -0.40
C ALA A 113 -3.32 -1.68 -1.44
N TYR A 114 -3.66 -0.43 -1.16
CA TYR A 114 -3.73 0.67 -2.12
C TYR A 114 -2.42 0.88 -2.89
N PHE A 115 -1.34 1.24 -2.19
CA PHE A 115 -0.05 1.48 -2.84
C PHE A 115 0.54 0.22 -3.48
N LYS A 116 0.25 -0.96 -2.92
CA LYS A 116 0.71 -2.25 -3.48
C LYS A 116 -0.04 -2.63 -4.75
N ALA A 117 -1.29 -2.22 -4.89
CA ALA A 117 -2.07 -2.37 -6.12
C ALA A 117 -1.57 -1.41 -7.20
N LEU A 118 -1.21 -0.17 -6.84
CA LEU A 118 -0.63 0.81 -7.77
C LEU A 118 0.78 0.44 -8.26
N ASP A 119 1.53 -0.33 -7.48
CA ASP A 119 2.87 -0.80 -7.82
C ASP A 119 2.83 -1.99 -8.79
N THR A 120 2.59 -1.70 -10.08
CA THR A 120 2.53 -2.72 -11.14
C THR A 120 3.90 -3.31 -11.48
N ASN A 121 4.98 -2.54 -11.28
CA ASN A 121 6.31 -2.88 -11.77
C ASN A 121 7.20 -3.54 -10.73
N GLY A 122 6.94 -3.34 -9.44
CA GLY A 122 7.84 -3.75 -8.37
C GLY A 122 8.02 -5.25 -8.24
N LEU A 123 6.94 -6.03 -8.38
CA LEU A 123 7.03 -7.49 -8.34
C LEU A 123 7.85 -8.05 -9.51
N TYR A 124 7.61 -7.52 -10.71
CA TYR A 124 8.33 -7.90 -11.91
C TYR A 124 9.82 -7.56 -11.80
N TYR A 125 10.14 -6.33 -11.38
CA TYR A 125 11.51 -5.87 -11.25
C TYR A 125 12.31 -6.69 -10.23
N LYS A 126 11.74 -7.01 -9.06
CA LYS A 126 12.41 -7.86 -8.04
C LYS A 126 12.85 -9.22 -8.58
N ASN A 127 12.15 -9.76 -9.59
CA ASN A 127 12.51 -11.03 -10.21
C ASN A 127 13.65 -10.88 -11.23
N ILE A 128 13.64 -9.83 -12.05
CA ILE A 128 14.69 -9.57 -13.05
C ILE A 128 16.01 -9.16 -12.43
N GLU A 129 15.95 -8.33 -11.40
CA GLU A 129 17.12 -7.69 -10.79
C GLU A 129 18.14 -8.71 -10.26
N LYS A 130 17.72 -9.95 -10.00
CA LYS A 130 18.60 -11.06 -9.65
C LYS A 130 19.67 -11.36 -10.72
N ASN A 131 19.38 -11.08 -11.99
CA ASN A 131 20.25 -11.42 -13.12
C ASN A 131 21.26 -10.30 -13.45
N ASN A 132 20.92 -9.04 -13.16
CA ASN A 132 21.74 -7.87 -13.52
C ASN A 132 23.12 -7.83 -12.82
N PHE A 133 23.28 -8.57 -11.71
CA PHE A 133 24.53 -8.65 -10.94
C PHE A 133 25.10 -10.07 -10.84
N SER A 134 24.79 -10.89 -11.84
CA SER A 134 25.44 -12.20 -11.98
C SER A 134 26.94 -12.00 -12.25
N ILE A 135 27.77 -12.92 -11.75
CA ILE A 135 29.24 -12.83 -11.93
C ILE A 135 29.59 -12.80 -13.42
N LYS A 136 28.84 -13.55 -14.25
CA LYS A 136 29.05 -13.59 -15.70
C LYS A 136 28.84 -12.23 -16.36
N VAL A 137 27.77 -11.51 -15.98
CA VAL A 137 27.49 -10.17 -16.53
C VAL A 137 28.56 -9.18 -16.09
N LEU A 138 28.93 -9.19 -14.81
CA LEU A 138 29.96 -8.30 -14.29
C LEU A 138 31.35 -8.58 -14.90
N ALA A 139 31.70 -9.85 -15.11
CA ALA A 139 32.98 -10.22 -15.74
C ALA A 139 33.03 -9.72 -17.18
N GLN A 140 31.93 -9.88 -17.92
CA GLN A 140 31.85 -9.37 -19.29
C GLN A 140 31.94 -7.83 -19.33
N GLU A 141 31.22 -7.12 -18.46
CA GLU A 141 31.34 -5.64 -18.38
C GLU A 141 32.76 -5.19 -17.97
N ALA A 142 33.48 -5.98 -17.16
CA ALA A 142 34.85 -5.69 -16.78
C ALA A 142 35.83 -5.86 -17.96
N ASP A 143 35.62 -6.90 -18.77
CA ASP A 143 36.45 -7.20 -19.95
C ASP A 143 36.21 -6.19 -21.09
N ASP A 144 34.95 -5.77 -21.30
CA ASP A 144 34.56 -4.84 -22.36
C ASP A 144 34.95 -3.37 -22.04
N GLY A 145 35.28 -3.08 -20.77
CA GLY A 145 35.48 -1.73 -20.27
C GLY A 145 34.15 -1.05 -19.90
N PHE A 146 34.19 -0.18 -18.89
CA PHE A 146 32.99 0.45 -18.33
C PHE A 146 33.18 1.95 -18.15
N GLU A 147 32.46 2.73 -18.94
CA GLU A 147 32.48 4.20 -18.90
C GLU A 147 31.15 4.72 -18.37
N GLN A 148 31.19 5.54 -17.32
CA GLN A 148 29.99 6.14 -16.74
C GLN A 148 30.27 7.49 -16.09
N ASP A 149 29.26 8.35 -16.10
CA ASP A 149 29.34 9.70 -15.55
C ASP A 149 28.56 9.83 -14.23
N PHE A 150 29.26 10.32 -13.21
CA PHE A 150 28.68 10.74 -11.94
C PHE A 150 28.39 12.25 -11.95
N SER A 151 27.41 12.66 -12.74
CA SER A 151 27.10 14.07 -12.97
C SER A 151 26.64 14.86 -11.73
N ASP A 152 26.18 14.18 -10.66
CA ASP A 152 25.58 14.81 -9.47
C ASP A 152 26.37 14.47 -8.21
N THR A 153 27.25 15.39 -7.83
CA THR A 153 28.13 15.23 -6.67
C THR A 153 27.40 15.19 -5.34
N LYS A 154 26.16 15.72 -5.23
CA LYS A 154 25.37 15.64 -4.01
C LYS A 154 24.92 14.19 -3.78
N ILE A 155 24.42 13.52 -4.82
CA ILE A 155 24.03 12.10 -4.73
C ILE A 155 25.24 11.22 -4.37
N ILE A 156 26.42 11.47 -4.94
CA ILE A 156 27.63 10.71 -4.60
C ILE A 156 27.93 10.83 -3.09
N LYS A 157 27.85 12.04 -2.53
CA LYS A 157 28.04 12.27 -1.09
C LYS A 157 26.99 11.55 -0.25
N ASP A 158 25.72 11.63 -0.65
CA ASP A 158 24.62 10.93 0.04
C ASP A 158 24.86 9.41 0.05
N ILE A 159 25.29 8.83 -1.07
CA ILE A 159 25.62 7.40 -1.16
C ILE A 159 26.83 7.06 -0.30
N ALA A 160 27.88 7.88 -0.31
CA ALA A 160 29.06 7.68 0.55
C ALA A 160 28.66 7.64 2.04
N ASP A 161 27.76 8.52 2.46
CA ASP A 161 27.26 8.52 3.83
C ASP A 161 26.39 7.29 4.15
N LEU A 162 25.58 6.81 3.20
CA LEU A 162 24.87 5.54 3.34
C LEU A 162 25.82 4.34 3.50
N PHE A 163 26.95 4.32 2.77
CA PHE A 163 27.99 3.30 2.96
C PHE A 163 28.62 3.37 4.35
N LYS A 164 28.95 4.57 4.86
CA LYS A 164 29.49 4.73 6.22
C LYS A 164 28.52 4.21 7.28
N ILE A 165 27.24 4.57 7.17
CA ILE A 165 26.18 4.08 8.07
C ILE A 165 26.10 2.55 8.01
N PHE A 166 25.99 1.99 6.80
CA PHE A 166 25.90 0.55 6.60
C PHE A 166 27.10 -0.20 7.20
N ILE A 167 28.32 0.29 6.95
CA ILE A 167 29.57 -0.28 7.48
C ILE A 167 29.54 -0.26 9.01
N LYS A 168 29.25 0.88 9.63
CA LYS A 168 29.19 1.06 11.09
C LYS A 168 28.25 0.05 11.76
N ILE A 169 27.04 -0.11 11.24
CA ILE A 169 26.02 -1.04 11.79
C ILE A 169 26.45 -2.51 11.66
N ASN A 170 27.26 -2.83 10.65
CA ASN A 170 27.63 -4.20 10.31
C ASN A 170 28.98 -4.66 10.89
N GLN A 171 29.65 -3.83 11.71
CA GLN A 171 30.88 -4.14 12.42
C GLN A 171 30.61 -5.04 13.64
N ASN A 172 30.58 -6.37 13.45
CA ASN A 172 30.57 -7.32 14.58
C ASN A 172 32.00 -7.56 15.09
N GLU A 173 32.17 -7.79 16.40
CA GLU A 173 33.50 -8.02 17.02
C GLU A 173 34.29 -9.16 16.35
N ASN A 174 33.62 -10.23 15.90
CA ASN A 174 34.23 -11.40 15.26
C ASN A 174 34.57 -11.22 13.77
N LYS A 175 34.26 -10.08 13.13
CA LYS A 175 34.50 -9.81 11.68
C LYS A 175 35.16 -8.45 11.41
N ARG A 176 35.78 -7.82 12.43
CA ARG A 176 36.33 -6.45 12.35
C ARG A 176 37.39 -6.25 11.25
N ILE A 177 38.23 -7.26 10.97
CA ILE A 177 39.35 -7.16 10.02
C ILE A 177 38.85 -6.99 8.57
N ASN A 178 37.93 -7.85 8.12
CA ASN A 178 37.38 -7.79 6.75
C ASN A 178 36.49 -6.55 6.53
N MET A 179 35.89 -6.02 7.59
CA MET A 179 35.13 -4.78 7.51
C MET A 179 36.04 -3.54 7.40
N SER A 180 37.23 -3.59 8.01
CA SER A 180 38.22 -2.52 7.89
C SER A 180 38.82 -2.44 6.48
N SER A 181 39.13 -3.57 5.86
CA SER A 181 39.59 -3.60 4.46
C SER A 181 38.49 -3.13 3.50
N PHE A 182 37.26 -3.63 3.67
CA PHE A 182 36.12 -3.18 2.86
C PHE A 182 35.88 -1.66 2.96
N SER A 183 35.95 -1.09 4.17
CA SER A 183 35.82 0.36 4.36
C SER A 183 36.88 1.13 3.57
N LYS A 184 38.16 0.73 3.67
CA LYS A 184 39.25 1.37 2.93
C LYS A 184 39.06 1.28 1.42
N THR A 185 38.61 0.14 0.91
CA THR A 185 38.32 -0.04 -0.51
C THR A 185 37.20 0.88 -0.97
N VAL A 186 36.11 0.98 -0.20
CA VAL A 186 34.99 1.87 -0.50
C VAL A 186 35.42 3.33 -0.49
N ASP A 187 36.20 3.76 0.51
CA ASP A 187 36.72 5.13 0.61
C ASP A 187 37.60 5.48 -0.59
N LEU A 188 38.52 4.58 -0.98
CA LEU A 188 39.38 4.75 -2.14
C LEU A 188 38.58 4.87 -3.45
N ILE A 189 37.50 4.08 -3.60
CA ILE A 189 36.64 4.17 -4.78
C ILE A 189 35.89 5.49 -4.82
N PHE A 190 35.37 5.98 -3.69
CA PHE A 190 34.74 7.31 -3.65
C PHE A 190 35.75 8.41 -3.98
N ASP A 191 36.99 8.34 -3.50
CA ASP A 191 38.04 9.30 -3.85
C ASP A 191 38.33 9.31 -5.36
N ILE A 192 38.35 8.14 -6.01
CA ILE A 192 38.50 8.02 -7.46
C ILE A 192 37.30 8.66 -8.18
N ILE A 193 36.08 8.33 -7.75
CA ILE A 193 34.84 8.89 -8.30
C ILE A 193 34.83 10.42 -8.21
N PHE A 194 35.20 11.00 -7.07
CA PHE A 194 35.23 12.45 -6.87
C PHE A 194 36.32 13.14 -7.70
N LYS A 195 37.44 12.46 -7.99
CA LYS A 195 38.51 12.99 -8.84
C LYS A 195 38.20 12.88 -10.33
N ASN A 196 37.24 12.04 -10.70
CA ASN A 196 36.85 11.77 -12.10
C ASN A 196 38.05 11.35 -12.98
N VAL A 197 38.78 10.32 -12.52
CA VAL A 197 40.01 9.85 -13.17
C VAL A 197 39.83 8.42 -13.68
N GLU A 198 40.43 8.11 -14.83
CA GLU A 198 40.54 6.75 -15.36
C GLU A 198 41.45 5.89 -14.49
N PHE A 199 41.05 4.65 -14.23
CA PHE A 199 41.83 3.74 -13.40
C PHE A 199 41.66 2.29 -13.84
N THR A 200 42.69 1.49 -13.63
CA THR A 200 42.63 0.03 -13.75
C THR A 200 42.47 -0.58 -12.37
N ALA A 201 41.61 -1.58 -12.23
CA ALA A 201 41.41 -2.24 -10.95
C ALA A 201 41.18 -3.74 -11.11
N ASP A 202 41.31 -4.47 -10.00
CA ASP A 202 40.90 -5.85 -9.95
C ASP A 202 39.37 -5.99 -10.07
N PHE A 203 38.92 -7.22 -10.35
CA PHE A 203 37.51 -7.52 -10.54
C PHE A 203 36.64 -7.19 -9.31
N ASN A 204 37.21 -7.22 -8.11
CA ASN A 204 36.46 -6.94 -6.88
C ASN A 204 36.20 -5.44 -6.72
N ILE A 205 37.23 -4.61 -6.94
CA ILE A 205 37.11 -3.15 -6.95
C ILE A 205 36.15 -2.73 -8.07
N PHE A 206 36.24 -3.33 -9.25
CA PHE A 206 35.27 -3.12 -10.33
C PHE A 206 33.84 -3.41 -9.88
N CYS A 207 33.59 -4.56 -9.22
CA CYS A 207 32.27 -4.90 -8.72
C CYS A 207 31.71 -3.86 -7.73
N VAL A 208 32.54 -3.33 -6.83
CA VAL A 208 32.12 -2.29 -5.88
C VAL A 208 31.84 -0.98 -6.61
N TYR A 209 32.71 -0.55 -7.54
CA TYR A 209 32.53 0.64 -8.36
C TYR A 209 31.22 0.57 -9.18
N ARG A 210 31.03 -0.53 -9.91
CA ARG A 210 29.85 -0.78 -10.74
C ARG A 210 28.56 -0.75 -9.92
N TYR A 211 28.61 -1.25 -8.69
CA TYR A 211 27.48 -1.19 -7.77
C TYR A 211 27.21 0.23 -7.25
N ILE A 212 28.25 0.99 -6.86
CA ILE A 212 28.09 2.39 -6.48
C ILE A 212 27.43 3.17 -7.62
N PHE A 213 27.87 2.95 -8.85
CA PHE A 213 27.26 3.55 -10.03
C PHE A 213 25.78 3.14 -10.19
N TYR A 214 25.46 1.86 -10.02
CA TYR A 214 24.07 1.41 -10.09
C TYR A 214 23.16 2.07 -9.05
N VAL A 215 23.61 2.19 -7.80
CA VAL A 215 22.85 2.90 -6.75
C VAL A 215 22.70 4.37 -7.12
N TYR A 216 23.76 4.98 -7.64
CA TYR A 216 23.74 6.36 -8.15
C TYR A 216 22.66 6.55 -9.22
N GLU A 217 22.61 5.71 -10.24
CA GLU A 217 21.57 5.79 -11.28
C GLU A 217 20.16 5.71 -10.70
N LYS A 218 19.90 4.81 -9.74
CA LYS A 218 18.55 4.65 -9.16
C LYS A 218 18.14 5.82 -8.28
N ILE A 219 19.05 6.35 -7.48
CA ILE A 219 18.78 7.52 -6.65
C ILE A 219 18.62 8.76 -7.54
N LYS A 220 19.44 8.90 -8.58
CA LYS A 220 19.33 9.98 -9.57
C LYS A 220 18.01 9.93 -10.33
N GLU A 221 17.61 8.77 -10.82
CA GLU A 221 16.32 8.57 -11.50
C GLU A 221 15.15 9.08 -10.66
N ILE A 222 15.19 8.87 -9.34
CA ILE A 222 14.13 9.35 -8.43
C ILE A 222 14.26 10.84 -8.13
N LYS A 223 15.49 11.36 -7.98
CA LYS A 223 15.72 12.81 -7.82
C LYS A 223 15.17 13.58 -9.01
N ASP A 224 15.40 13.08 -10.21
CA ASP A 224 14.99 13.69 -11.48
C ASP A 224 13.46 13.68 -11.67
N LEU A 225 12.71 12.87 -10.91
CA LEU A 225 11.24 12.92 -10.92
C LEU A 225 10.68 14.25 -10.43
N ASN A 226 11.45 15.04 -9.66
CA ASN A 226 11.05 16.35 -9.13
C ASN A 226 9.64 16.34 -8.52
N LEU A 227 9.39 15.36 -7.65
CA LEU A 227 8.08 15.11 -7.08
C LEU A 227 7.66 16.25 -6.14
N LYS A 228 6.40 16.66 -6.23
CA LYS A 228 5.81 17.71 -5.39
C LYS A 228 5.71 17.26 -3.94
N SER A 229 5.73 18.21 -3.01
CA SER A 229 5.49 17.98 -1.58
C SER A 229 4.18 17.23 -1.32
N ILE A 230 4.17 16.37 -0.31
CA ILE A 230 2.96 15.70 0.18
C ILE A 230 2.46 16.46 1.39
N LYS A 231 1.22 16.95 1.32
CA LYS A 231 0.49 17.49 2.48
C LYS A 231 -0.88 16.85 2.55
N SER A 232 -1.11 16.07 3.59
CA SER A 232 -2.43 15.50 3.87
C SER A 232 -3.42 16.62 4.18
N SER A 233 -4.69 16.43 3.78
CA SER A 233 -5.76 17.35 4.20
C SER A 233 -5.97 17.24 5.71
N GLN A 234 -5.75 18.33 6.44
CA GLN A 234 -5.91 18.33 7.91
C GLN A 234 -7.30 17.88 8.34
N LEU A 235 -8.33 18.22 7.55
CA LEU A 235 -9.70 17.81 7.83
C LEU A 235 -9.86 16.29 7.72
N ALA A 236 -9.23 15.67 6.72
CA ALA A 236 -9.28 14.22 6.54
C ALA A 236 -8.46 13.49 7.62
N VAL A 237 -7.31 14.04 8.02
CA VAL A 237 -6.51 13.53 9.15
C VAL A 237 -7.30 13.59 10.45
N ASN A 238 -7.92 14.73 10.77
CA ASN A 238 -8.72 14.91 11.99
C ASN A 238 -9.95 13.98 12.04
N MET A 239 -10.45 13.56 10.89
CA MET A 239 -11.55 12.59 10.79
C MET A 239 -11.06 11.12 10.82
N ASN A 240 -9.76 10.88 11.07
CA ASN A 240 -9.11 9.57 10.99
C ASN A 240 -9.36 8.85 9.65
N LEU A 241 -9.42 9.61 8.55
CA LEU A 241 -9.62 9.06 7.20
C LEU A 241 -8.31 8.72 6.49
N ILE A 242 -7.23 9.43 6.82
CA ILE A 242 -5.90 9.25 6.23
C ILE A 242 -4.82 9.49 7.30
N GLN A 243 -3.66 8.87 7.12
CA GLN A 243 -2.47 9.22 7.89
C GLN A 243 -1.98 10.64 7.54
N GLU A 244 -1.47 11.35 8.53
CA GLU A 244 -0.84 12.65 8.35
C GLU A 244 0.50 12.46 7.63
N TYR A 245 0.63 13.10 6.48
CA TYR A 245 1.89 13.24 5.76
C TYR A 245 2.13 14.73 5.55
N ASP A 246 3.24 15.23 6.09
CA ASP A 246 3.75 16.56 5.81
C ASP A 246 5.21 16.43 5.39
N VAL A 247 5.41 16.22 4.09
CA VAL A 247 6.73 15.99 3.51
C VAL A 247 6.97 17.05 2.44
N GLU A 248 7.76 18.06 2.79
CA GLU A 248 8.13 19.14 1.87
C GLU A 248 9.10 18.65 0.79
N ASN A 249 10.14 17.91 1.19
CA ASN A 249 11.14 17.35 0.29
C ASN A 249 11.12 15.81 0.30
N ARG A 250 10.40 15.23 -0.65
CA ARG A 250 10.25 13.76 -0.78
C ARG A 250 11.56 13.04 -1.01
N PHE A 251 12.51 13.67 -1.71
CA PHE A 251 13.80 13.06 -2.00
C PHE A 251 14.67 12.95 -0.73
N GLU A 252 14.72 14.02 0.06
CA GLU A 252 15.45 14.00 1.34
C GLU A 252 14.81 13.03 2.34
N GLU A 253 13.48 12.98 2.39
CA GLU A 253 12.78 11.99 3.23
C GLU A 253 13.03 10.55 2.75
N LEU A 254 13.08 10.31 1.43
CA LEU A 254 13.43 8.99 0.91
C LEU A 254 14.83 8.55 1.33
N LEU A 255 15.82 9.46 1.29
CA LEU A 255 17.17 9.19 1.79
C LEU A 255 17.16 8.87 3.29
N ASN A 256 16.34 9.58 4.07
CA ASN A 256 16.15 9.30 5.50
C ASN A 256 15.56 7.90 5.73
N GLN A 257 14.53 7.51 4.98
CA GLN A 257 13.95 6.16 5.05
C GLN A 257 14.98 5.07 4.70
N ILE A 258 15.88 5.30 3.74
CA ILE A 258 16.98 4.36 3.44
C ILE A 258 17.93 4.24 4.65
N LYS A 259 18.26 5.35 5.33
CA LYS A 259 19.12 5.35 6.52
C LYS A 259 18.49 4.55 7.65
N LEU A 260 17.23 4.83 8.00
CA LEU A 260 16.47 4.08 9.01
C LEU A 260 16.41 2.59 8.67
N TYR A 261 16.19 2.27 7.39
CA TYR A 261 16.18 0.88 6.94
C TYR A 261 17.54 0.21 7.12
N PHE A 262 18.65 0.91 6.89
CA PHE A 262 20.00 0.38 7.12
C PHE A 262 20.26 0.16 8.61
N GLU A 263 19.88 1.13 9.44
CA GLU A 263 19.96 1.12 10.91
C GLU A 263 19.13 0.01 11.55
N LYS A 264 18.18 -0.58 10.80
CA LYS A 264 17.22 -1.59 11.28
C LYS A 264 16.18 -1.02 12.25
N GLU A 265 15.94 0.29 12.16
CA GLU A 265 14.86 0.97 12.91
C GLU A 265 13.49 0.70 12.29
N ILE A 266 13.46 0.38 10.98
CA ILE A 266 12.23 0.02 10.25
C ILE A 266 12.34 -1.34 9.55
N GLU A 267 11.21 -2.02 9.45
CA GLU A 267 11.10 -3.33 8.80
C GLU A 267 11.09 -3.22 7.27
N PRO A 268 11.46 -4.29 6.52
CA PRO A 268 11.46 -4.26 5.05
C PRO A 268 10.11 -3.90 4.43
N SER A 269 8.99 -4.33 5.03
CA SER A 269 7.65 -4.01 4.50
C SER A 269 7.34 -2.52 4.63
N GLU A 270 7.72 -1.92 5.76
CA GLU A 270 7.53 -0.50 6.04
C GLU A 270 8.40 0.35 5.13
N TYR A 271 9.68 -0.02 4.95
CA TYR A 271 10.57 0.62 4.00
C TYR A 271 10.01 0.62 2.57
N GLU A 272 9.54 -0.53 2.08
CA GLU A 272 8.97 -0.59 0.72
C GLU A 272 7.69 0.26 0.59
N GLU A 273 6.87 0.33 1.63
CA GLU A 273 5.67 1.17 1.65
C GLU A 273 6.04 2.66 1.63
N SER A 274 6.98 3.10 2.45
CA SER A 274 7.54 4.45 2.41
C SER A 274 8.10 4.80 1.02
N VAL A 275 8.83 3.87 0.39
CA VAL A 275 9.32 4.07 -0.99
C VAL A 275 8.16 4.24 -1.97
N ARG A 276 7.10 3.43 -1.90
CA ARG A 276 5.92 3.59 -2.76
C ARG A 276 5.28 4.96 -2.59
N ILE A 277 5.04 5.37 -1.34
CA ILE A 277 4.41 6.65 -1.02
C ILE A 277 5.28 7.82 -1.47
N LEU A 278 6.59 7.81 -1.17
CA LEU A 278 7.50 8.92 -1.46
C LEU A 278 7.87 9.04 -2.93
N THR A 279 7.56 8.05 -3.77
CA THR A 279 7.93 8.04 -5.19
C THR A 279 6.75 7.89 -6.17
N ASP A 280 5.51 7.95 -5.69
CA ASP A 280 4.30 7.65 -6.48
C ASP A 280 4.41 6.28 -7.17
N CYS A 281 4.87 5.27 -6.43
CA CYS A 281 5.15 3.91 -6.88
C CYS A 281 6.22 3.77 -7.98
N LYS A 282 7.02 4.81 -8.27
CA LYS A 282 8.09 4.77 -9.30
C LYS A 282 9.44 4.32 -8.75
N GLY A 283 9.61 4.30 -7.43
CA GLY A 283 10.85 3.96 -6.72
C GLY A 283 11.09 2.46 -6.52
N TYR A 284 10.35 1.59 -7.22
CA TYR A 284 10.40 0.14 -7.02
C TYR A 284 11.80 -0.50 -7.21
N LYS A 285 12.70 0.21 -7.90
CA LYS A 285 14.09 -0.21 -8.09
C LYS A 285 14.95 -0.12 -6.81
N LEU A 286 14.45 0.56 -5.77
CA LEU A 286 15.16 0.68 -4.49
C LEU A 286 14.81 -0.41 -3.48
N TYR A 287 13.78 -1.23 -3.71
CA TYR A 287 13.30 -2.21 -2.71
C TYR A 287 14.38 -3.17 -2.19
N ASN A 288 15.35 -3.53 -3.03
CA ASN A 288 16.42 -4.45 -2.66
C ASN A 288 17.72 -3.76 -2.27
N ILE A 289 17.75 -2.42 -2.12
CA ILE A 289 18.99 -1.64 -1.89
C ILE A 289 19.86 -2.25 -0.77
N LYS A 290 19.28 -2.57 0.40
CA LYS A 290 20.02 -3.17 1.53
C LYS A 290 20.59 -4.56 1.21
N LYS A 291 19.87 -5.38 0.44
CA LYS A 291 20.34 -6.74 0.06
C LYS A 291 21.62 -6.65 -0.78
N PHE A 292 21.78 -5.61 -1.57
CA PHE A 292 22.99 -5.43 -2.35
C PHE A 292 24.19 -5.00 -1.53
N PHE A 293 24.02 -4.05 -0.59
CA PHE A 293 25.08 -3.71 0.36
C PHE A 293 25.54 -4.96 1.14
N LEU A 294 24.61 -5.84 1.52
CA LEU A 294 24.92 -7.14 2.13
C LEU A 294 25.64 -8.10 1.16
N LYS A 295 25.28 -8.12 -0.13
CA LYS A 295 26.01 -8.92 -1.14
C LYS A 295 27.44 -8.44 -1.30
N LEU A 296 27.70 -7.13 -1.33
CA LEU A 296 29.07 -6.60 -1.37
C LEU A 296 29.89 -7.03 -0.16
N LYS A 297 29.30 -6.96 1.04
CA LYS A 297 29.92 -7.47 2.28
C LYS A 297 30.28 -8.95 2.18
N ASN A 298 29.36 -9.80 1.69
CA ASN A 298 29.57 -11.25 1.61
C ASN A 298 30.47 -11.65 0.44
N ARG A 299 30.55 -10.80 -0.60
CA ARG A 299 31.50 -10.88 -1.71
C ARG A 299 32.84 -10.22 -1.38
N SER A 300 33.21 -10.13 -0.09
CA SER A 300 34.62 -10.08 0.30
C SER A 300 35.27 -11.40 -0.15
N PHE A 301 35.52 -11.48 -1.45
CA PHE A 301 36.44 -12.41 -2.08
C PHE A 301 37.83 -11.89 -1.72
N LEU A 302 38.45 -12.61 -0.77
CA LEU A 302 39.71 -12.36 -0.04
C LEU A 302 39.49 -11.74 1.36
#